data_AF-A0A3C2E0X1-F1
#
_entry.id   AF-A0A3C2E0X1-F1
#
_cell.length_a   1.000
_cell.length_b   1.000
_cell.length_c   1.000
_cell.angle_alpha   90.00
_cell.angle_beta   90.00
_cell.angle_gamma   90.00
#
_symmetry.space_group_name_H-M   'P 1'
#
loop_
_entity.id
_entity.type
_entity.pdbx_description
1 polymer ?
#
loop_
_entity_poly.entity_id
_entity_poly.type
_entity_poly.pdbx_seq_one_letter_code
_entity_poly.pdbx_strand_id
1 'polypeptide(L)'
;MNVTAIGAGLVFAATTATAVAQDWSLNPTYGSVNLTNGFAPDPHRVRLSSGGPIDASSSIGGNCRGFVADAPDYRVNYTAGSWPLIFNVESGSDTTLVVNGPDGRWYCDDDG
;
A
#
# COMPACT_ATOMS: atom_id res chain seq x y z
N MET A 1 -10.78 44.03 -48.52
CA MET A 1 -11.24 42.70 -48.09
C MET A 1 -10.54 42.39 -46.78
N ASN A 2 -11.23 42.54 -45.65
CA ASN A 2 -10.75 42.10 -44.34
C ASN A 2 -11.08 40.61 -44.17
N VAL A 3 -10.14 39.82 -43.70
CA VAL A 3 -10.45 38.55 -43.04
C VAL A 3 -9.72 38.54 -41.70
N THR A 4 -10.51 38.69 -40.63
CA THR A 4 -10.10 38.54 -39.24
C THR A 4 -10.33 37.08 -38.85
N ALA A 5 -9.29 36.36 -38.42
CA ALA A 5 -9.42 35.01 -37.90
C ALA A 5 -9.55 35.05 -36.37
N ILE A 6 -10.64 34.51 -35.83
CA ILE A 6 -10.84 34.29 -34.38
C ILE A 6 -10.49 32.82 -34.12
N GLY A 7 -9.33 32.58 -33.50
CA GLY A 7 -8.96 31.25 -33.01
C GLY A 7 -9.53 31.02 -31.62
N ALA A 8 -10.43 30.04 -31.49
CA ALA A 8 -10.93 29.60 -30.19
C ALA A 8 -9.90 28.65 -29.53
N GLY A 9 -9.26 29.10 -28.45
CA GLY A 9 -8.38 28.27 -27.64
C GLY A 9 -9.17 27.35 -26.72
N LEU A 10 -9.08 26.04 -26.96
CA LEU A 10 -9.59 25.01 -26.06
C LEU A 10 -8.64 24.88 -24.86
N VAL A 11 -9.08 25.31 -23.68
CA VAL A 11 -8.36 25.08 -22.42
C VAL A 11 -8.71 23.66 -21.94
N PHE A 12 -7.78 22.72 -22.09
CA PHE A 12 -7.85 21.43 -21.43
C PHE A 12 -7.49 21.60 -19.96
N ALA A 13 -8.49 21.53 -19.07
CA ALA A 13 -8.23 21.36 -17.64
C ALA A 13 -7.74 19.91 -17.41
N ALA A 14 -6.44 19.75 -17.20
CA ALA A 14 -5.87 18.47 -16.79
C ALA A 14 -6.28 18.20 -15.33
N THR A 15 -7.25 17.32 -15.13
CA THR A 15 -7.51 16.76 -13.80
C THR A 15 -6.36 15.81 -13.49
N THR A 16 -5.50 16.19 -12.55
CA THR A 16 -4.54 15.26 -11.95
C THR A 16 -5.34 14.18 -11.23
N ALA A 17 -5.56 13.05 -11.88
CA ALA A 17 -5.98 11.85 -11.18
C ALA A 17 -4.86 11.52 -10.20
N THR A 18 -5.10 11.75 -8.91
CA THR A 18 -4.27 11.16 -7.87
C THR A 18 -4.33 9.66 -8.11
N ALA A 19 -3.21 9.06 -8.52
CA ALA A 19 -3.09 7.61 -8.49
C ALA A 19 -3.46 7.20 -7.07
N VAL A 20 -4.60 6.52 -6.92
CA VAL A 20 -4.91 5.90 -5.65
C VAL A 20 -3.85 4.82 -5.48
N ALA A 21 -2.97 5.02 -4.49
CA ALA A 21 -2.30 3.91 -3.84
C ALA A 21 -3.37 2.87 -3.42
N GLN A 22 -2.93 1.67 -3.05
CA GLN A 22 -3.78 0.67 -2.41
C GLN A 22 -4.88 1.29 -1.52
N ASP A 23 -6.14 0.92 -1.75
CA ASP A 23 -7.24 1.30 -0.87
C ASP A 23 -7.23 0.41 0.39
N TRP A 24 -6.50 0.90 1.39
CA TRP A 24 -6.36 0.23 2.69
C TRP A 24 -7.70 0.02 3.42
N SER A 25 -8.77 0.71 3.04
CA SER A 25 -10.08 0.61 3.67
C SER A 25 -10.86 -0.62 3.22
N LEU A 26 -10.52 -1.20 2.05
CA LEU A 26 -11.13 -2.42 1.53
C LEU A 26 -10.93 -3.62 2.48
N ASN A 27 -11.76 -4.64 2.32
CA ASN A 27 -11.64 -5.86 3.13
C ASN A 27 -10.34 -6.61 2.78
N PRO A 28 -9.53 -7.02 3.78
CA PRO A 28 -8.29 -7.72 3.51
C PRO A 28 -8.51 -9.13 2.96
N THR A 29 -7.72 -9.53 1.98
CA THR A 29 -7.89 -10.80 1.25
C THR A 29 -7.68 -12.03 2.13
N TYR A 30 -6.68 -12.00 3.01
CA TYR A 30 -6.30 -13.11 3.89
C TYR A 30 -6.77 -12.93 5.33
N GLY A 31 -7.65 -11.94 5.56
CA GLY A 31 -8.31 -11.71 6.84
C GLY A 31 -7.61 -10.69 7.74
N SER A 32 -7.94 -10.75 9.03
CA SER A 32 -7.44 -9.81 10.02
C SER A 32 -7.27 -10.45 11.40
N VAL A 33 -6.52 -9.77 12.27
CA VAL A 33 -6.33 -10.17 13.67
C VAL A 33 -6.33 -8.96 14.59
N ASN A 34 -6.82 -9.15 15.82
CA ASN A 34 -6.65 -8.20 16.91
C ASN A 34 -5.54 -8.71 17.83
N LEU A 35 -4.47 -7.94 17.98
CA LEU A 35 -3.33 -8.26 18.83
C LEU A 35 -3.15 -7.18 19.88
N THR A 36 -2.66 -7.58 21.05
CA THR A 36 -2.26 -6.66 22.12
C THR A 36 -0.81 -6.94 22.45
N ASN A 37 -0.06 -5.93 22.86
CA ASN A 37 1.31 -6.08 23.33
C ASN A 37 1.47 -7.29 24.27
N GLY A 38 2.46 -8.15 23.98
CA GLY A 38 2.66 -9.43 24.68
C GLY A 38 1.70 -10.55 24.27
N PHE A 39 1.14 -10.50 23.06
CA PHE A 39 0.26 -11.53 22.52
C PHE A 39 0.94 -12.91 22.47
N ALA A 40 0.13 -13.97 22.51
CA ALA A 40 0.58 -15.34 22.31
C ALA A 40 -0.35 -16.05 21.31
N PRO A 41 0.18 -16.88 20.39
CA PRO A 41 1.61 -17.10 20.16
C PRO A 41 2.29 -15.88 19.52
N ASP A 42 3.55 -15.65 19.89
CA ASP A 42 4.46 -14.69 19.23
C ASP A 42 5.64 -15.49 18.66
N PRO A 43 5.81 -15.57 17.31
CA PRO A 43 5.09 -14.81 16.28
C PRO A 43 3.69 -15.35 15.96
N HIS A 44 2.76 -14.44 15.64
CA HIS A 44 1.51 -14.76 14.95
C HIS A 44 1.81 -14.94 13.46
N ARG A 45 1.41 -16.09 12.87
CA ARG A 45 1.78 -16.46 11.50
C ARG A 45 0.57 -16.63 10.60
N VAL A 46 0.67 -16.12 9.38
CA VAL A 46 -0.33 -16.25 8.32
C VAL A 46 0.38 -16.68 7.03
N ARG A 47 -0.23 -17.60 6.28
CA ARG A 47 0.22 -17.95 4.93
C ARG A 47 -0.64 -17.18 3.93
N LEU A 48 0.00 -16.48 3.02
CA LEU A 48 -0.63 -15.69 1.97
C LEU A 48 0.26 -15.66 0.71
N SER A 49 -0.29 -15.20 -0.40
CA SER A 49 0.47 -14.87 -1.62
C SER A 49 0.63 -13.37 -1.72
N SER A 50 1.86 -12.91 -1.95
CA SER A 50 2.15 -11.52 -2.33
C SER A 50 1.79 -11.27 -3.80
N GLY A 51 1.72 -9.98 -4.18
CA GLY A 51 1.51 -9.55 -5.56
C GLY A 51 0.19 -8.81 -5.78
N GLY A 52 -0.08 -8.52 -7.05
CA GLY A 52 -1.31 -7.89 -7.52
C GLY A 52 -1.07 -7.10 -8.80
N PRO A 53 -2.07 -6.37 -9.32
CA PRO A 53 -1.95 -5.66 -10.59
C PRO A 53 -1.31 -4.27 -10.46
N ILE A 54 -1.11 -3.76 -9.25
CA ILE A 54 -0.67 -2.37 -9.01
C ILE A 54 0.84 -2.36 -8.76
N ASP A 55 1.57 -1.56 -9.54
CA ASP A 55 3.00 -1.33 -9.34
C ASP A 55 3.24 -0.34 -8.19
N ALA A 56 3.74 -0.86 -7.07
CA ALA A 56 3.96 -0.10 -5.84
C ALA A 56 4.98 1.03 -6.01
N SER A 57 5.92 0.90 -6.94
CA SER A 57 6.95 1.92 -7.18
C SER A 57 6.37 3.20 -7.79
N SER A 58 5.27 3.07 -8.53
CA SER A 58 4.58 4.20 -9.14
C SER A 58 3.39 4.68 -8.31
N SER A 59 2.65 3.78 -7.66
CA SER A 59 1.44 4.12 -6.91
C SER A 59 1.71 4.60 -5.48
N ILE A 60 2.77 4.08 -4.84
CA ILE A 60 3.16 4.45 -3.47
C ILE A 60 4.46 5.27 -3.49
N GLY A 61 5.44 4.86 -4.30
CA GLY A 61 6.72 5.55 -4.45
C GLY A 61 7.77 5.18 -3.39
N GLY A 62 8.83 5.99 -3.32
CA GLY A 62 9.96 5.73 -2.40
C GLY A 62 10.69 4.43 -2.76
N ASN A 63 10.90 3.58 -1.75
CA ASN A 63 11.56 2.28 -1.89
C ASN A 63 10.57 1.12 -2.06
N CYS A 64 9.27 1.39 -2.22
CA CYS A 64 8.28 0.34 -2.41
C CYS A 64 8.45 -0.26 -3.81
N ARG A 65 8.96 -1.49 -3.90
CA ARG A 65 9.14 -2.19 -5.18
C ARG A 65 8.20 -3.38 -5.30
N GLY A 66 8.03 -3.84 -6.53
CA GLY A 66 7.16 -4.96 -6.86
C GLY A 66 5.70 -4.56 -7.00
N PHE A 67 4.83 -5.54 -6.85
CA PHE A 67 3.42 -5.41 -7.16
C PHE A 67 2.56 -5.74 -5.95
N VAL A 68 1.47 -5.00 -5.80
CA VAL A 68 0.51 -5.12 -4.70
C VAL A 68 -0.91 -5.24 -5.27
N ALA A 69 -1.82 -5.81 -4.49
CA ALA A 69 -3.26 -5.84 -4.78
C ALA A 69 -3.85 -4.42 -4.72
N ASP A 70 -5.17 -4.25 -4.74
CA ASP A 70 -5.79 -2.97 -4.37
C ASP A 70 -6.15 -2.95 -2.87
N ALA A 71 -6.85 -4.00 -2.42
CA ALA A 71 -7.09 -4.23 -1.01
C ALA A 71 -5.83 -4.73 -0.27
N PRO A 72 -5.73 -4.52 1.06
CA PRO A 72 -4.68 -5.13 1.86
C PRO A 72 -4.69 -6.65 1.76
N ASP A 73 -3.51 -7.26 1.81
CA ASP A 73 -3.45 -8.72 1.96
C ASP A 73 -3.91 -9.14 3.36
N TYR A 74 -3.44 -8.44 4.39
CA TYR A 74 -3.76 -8.75 5.78
C TYR A 74 -3.88 -7.49 6.62
N ARG A 75 -4.78 -7.49 7.62
CA ARG A 75 -4.97 -6.36 8.54
C ARG A 75 -4.67 -6.76 9.98
N VAL A 76 -3.83 -5.97 10.65
CA VAL A 76 -3.52 -6.13 12.07
C VAL A 76 -4.05 -4.93 12.83
N ASN A 77 -5.01 -5.17 13.74
CA ASN A 77 -5.45 -4.18 14.71
C ASN A 77 -4.62 -4.40 15.99
N TYR A 78 -3.63 -3.54 16.23
CA TYR A 78 -2.69 -3.71 17.34
C TYR A 78 -2.92 -2.70 18.47
N THR A 79 -2.99 -3.19 19.71
CA THR A 79 -2.94 -2.36 20.92
C THR A 79 -1.51 -2.32 21.44
N ALA A 80 -0.88 -1.15 21.34
CA ALA A 80 0.52 -0.94 21.73
C ALA A 80 0.74 -1.02 23.26
N GLY A 81 1.99 -1.31 23.64
CA GLY A 81 2.47 -1.37 25.02
C GLY A 81 3.98 -1.10 25.06
N SER A 82 4.72 -1.72 25.96
CA SER A 82 6.14 -1.41 26.19
C SER A 82 7.11 -2.06 25.19
N TRP A 83 6.63 -2.98 24.36
CA TRP A 83 7.46 -3.71 23.38
C TRP A 83 7.12 -3.31 21.94
N PRO A 84 8.11 -3.29 21.02
CA PRO A 84 7.85 -2.99 19.62
C PRO A 84 6.99 -4.07 18.97
N LEU A 85 6.24 -3.69 17.93
CA LEU A 85 5.62 -4.63 17.01
C LEU A 85 6.58 -4.83 15.83
N ILE A 86 6.94 -6.07 15.54
CA ILE A 86 7.82 -6.43 14.43
C ILE A 86 6.99 -7.19 13.40
N PHE A 87 7.11 -6.79 12.15
CA PHE A 87 6.59 -7.53 11.00
C PHE A 87 7.76 -8.17 10.28
N ASN A 88 7.60 -9.42 9.85
CA ASN A 88 8.59 -10.13 9.08
C ASN A 88 7.90 -10.89 7.93
N VAL A 89 8.60 -11.01 6.81
CA VAL A 89 8.19 -11.84 5.68
C VAL A 89 9.17 -13.00 5.57
N GLU A 90 8.64 -14.21 5.41
CA GLU A 90 9.42 -15.42 5.13
C GLU A 90 8.95 -15.96 3.78
N SER A 91 9.80 -15.85 2.75
CA SER A 91 9.44 -16.16 1.37
C SER A 91 10.56 -16.92 0.66
N GLY A 92 10.18 -17.75 -0.33
CA GLY A 92 11.13 -18.46 -1.19
C GLY A 92 11.72 -17.59 -2.31
N SER A 93 11.23 -16.36 -2.45
CA SER A 93 11.69 -15.36 -3.41
C SER A 93 11.81 -14.00 -2.74
N ASP A 94 12.60 -13.11 -3.34
CA ASP A 94 12.69 -11.72 -2.94
C ASP A 94 11.30 -11.08 -2.86
N THR A 95 10.99 -10.41 -1.75
CA THR A 95 9.65 -9.91 -1.44
C THR A 95 9.71 -8.64 -0.62
N THR A 96 9.18 -7.55 -1.18
CA THR A 96 8.93 -6.32 -0.43
C THR A 96 7.81 -6.49 0.58
N LEU A 97 8.04 -6.07 1.82
CA LEU A 97 6.97 -5.81 2.77
C LEU A 97 6.49 -4.35 2.62
N VAL A 98 5.19 -4.18 2.35
CA VAL A 98 4.55 -2.87 2.27
C VAL A 98 3.48 -2.76 3.36
N VAL A 99 3.57 -1.72 4.21
CA VAL A 99 2.65 -1.50 5.33
C VAL A 99 2.05 -0.10 5.26
N ASN A 100 0.73 -0.01 5.29
CA ASN A 100 0.03 1.24 5.62
C ASN A 100 -0.11 1.36 7.14
N GLY A 101 0.49 2.40 7.71
CA GLY A 101 0.45 2.66 9.15
C GLY A 101 -0.83 3.40 9.60
N PRO A 102 -1.13 3.38 10.91
CA PRO A 102 -2.27 4.11 11.47
C PRO A 102 -2.14 5.65 11.35
N ASP A 103 -0.95 6.14 11.03
CA ASP A 103 -0.68 7.54 10.69
C ASP A 103 -0.94 7.87 9.20
N GLY A 104 -1.43 6.90 8.43
CA GLY A 104 -1.72 7.02 7.01
C GLY A 104 -0.48 6.95 6.11
N ARG A 105 0.72 6.72 6.67
CA ARG A 105 1.96 6.63 5.90
C ARG A 105 2.19 5.22 5.39
N TRP A 106 2.92 5.12 4.28
CA TRP A 106 3.39 3.86 3.73
C TRP A 106 4.85 3.61 4.13
N TYR A 107 5.13 2.37 4.54
CA TYR A 107 6.44 1.88 4.92
C TYR A 107 6.79 0.68 4.04
N CYS A 108 8.01 0.65 3.53
CA CYS A 108 8.47 -0.39 2.62
C CYS A 108 9.84 -0.88 3.03
N ASP A 109 9.98 -2.19 3.03
CA ASP A 109 11.21 -2.94 3.30
C ASP A 109 11.37 -3.96 2.15
N ASP A 110 12.39 -3.75 1.31
CA ASP A 110 12.67 -4.51 0.08
C ASP A 110 14.03 -5.22 0.16
N ASP A 111 14.71 -5.14 1.30
CA ASP A 111 16.10 -5.58 1.44
C ASP A 111 16.30 -6.70 2.46
N GLY A 112 15.27 -7.06 3.25
CA GLY A 112 15.18 -8.32 4.00
C GLY A 112 16.07 -8.44 5.24
#